data_AF-A0A286CIV1-F1
#
_entry.id   AF-A0A286CIV1-F1
#
_cell.length_a   1.000
_cell.length_b   1.000
_cell.length_c   1.000
_cell.angle_alpha   90.00
_cell.angle_beta   90.00
_cell.angle_gamma   90.00
#
_symmetry.space_group_name_H-M   'P 1'
#
loop_
_entity.id
_entity.type
_entity.pdbx_description
1 polymer ?
#
loop_
_entity_poly.entity_id
_entity_poly.type
_entity_poly.pdbx_seq_one_letter_code
_entity_poly.pdbx_strand_id
1 'polypeptide(L)'
;MAENTTIQVSRQARDHLAQVAKERGVTLGQLVEQLALEQPTAEQVAERIAADRRVVRETIGVDISDVEFDEAPDILGNIYRIAAEKVRAARGAPA
;
A
#
# COMPACT_ATOMS: atom_id res chain seq x y z
N MET A 1 -3.50 25.18 -8.54
CA MET A 1 -4.96 24.98 -8.69
C MET A 1 -5.12 23.53 -9.12
N ALA A 2 -5.91 22.72 -8.42
CA ALA A 2 -6.09 21.33 -8.81
C ALA A 2 -6.82 21.29 -10.17
N GLU A 3 -6.21 20.64 -11.16
CA GLU A 3 -6.82 20.42 -12.46
C GLU A 3 -7.89 19.35 -12.32
N ASN A 4 -9.14 19.79 -12.12
CA ASN A 4 -10.26 18.87 -11.93
C ASN A 4 -10.68 18.28 -13.28
N THR A 5 -10.59 16.96 -13.41
CA THR A 5 -11.03 16.22 -14.59
C THR A 5 -12.27 15.37 -14.29
N THR A 6 -13.06 15.07 -15.33
CA THR A 6 -14.26 14.23 -15.19
C THR A 6 -13.92 12.79 -15.57
N ILE A 7 -14.12 11.86 -14.64
CA ILE A 7 -14.03 10.42 -14.91
C ILE A 7 -15.43 9.80 -15.00
N GLN A 8 -15.62 8.85 -15.90
CA GLN A 8 -16.86 8.09 -16.00
C GLN A 8 -16.79 6.89 -15.06
N VAL A 9 -17.79 6.75 -14.19
CA VAL A 9 -17.92 5.62 -13.25
C VAL A 9 -19.34 5.08 -13.27
N SER A 10 -19.53 3.81 -12.88
CA SER A 10 -20.87 3.25 -12.75
C SER A 10 -21.66 3.95 -11.63
N ARG A 11 -22.99 4.01 -11.76
CA ARG A 11 -23.85 4.59 -10.70
C ARG A 11 -23.64 3.91 -9.36
N GLN A 12 -23.49 2.58 -9.37
CA GLN A 12 -23.23 1.80 -8.16
C GLN A 12 -21.90 2.18 -7.50
N ALA A 13 -20.83 2.36 -8.29
CA ALA A 13 -19.53 2.78 -7.75
C ALA A 13 -19.60 4.21 -7.18
N ARG A 14 -20.26 5.13 -7.87
CA ARG A 14 -20.50 6.50 -7.37
C ARG A 14 -21.25 6.49 -6.05
N ASP A 15 -22.34 5.74 -5.95
CA ASP A 15 -23.19 5.72 -4.74
C ASP A 15 -22.46 5.07 -3.56
N HIS A 16 -21.68 4.02 -3.83
CA HIS A 16 -20.81 3.41 -2.83
C HIS A 16 -19.74 4.39 -2.33
N LEU A 17 -18.99 5.03 -3.24
CA LEU A 17 -17.96 6.01 -2.86
C LEU A 17 -18.55 7.23 -2.16
N ALA A 18 -19.75 7.68 -2.52
CA ALA A 18 -20.45 8.76 -1.84
C ALA A 18 -20.79 8.40 -0.39
N GLN A 19 -21.22 7.16 -0.15
CA GLN A 19 -21.48 6.67 1.21
C GLN A 19 -20.18 6.58 2.03
N VAL A 20 -19.09 6.05 1.44
CA VAL A 20 -17.77 5.99 2.09
C VAL A 20 -17.24 7.40 2.42
N ALA A 21 -17.40 8.35 1.51
CA ALA A 21 -16.99 9.74 1.73
C ALA A 21 -17.76 10.37 2.90
N LYS A 22 -19.07 10.12 2.98
CA LYS A 22 -19.93 10.57 4.08
C LYS A 22 -19.51 9.99 5.43
N GLU A 23 -19.19 8.70 5.48
CA GLU A 23 -18.73 8.03 6.71
C GLU A 23 -17.38 8.56 7.21
N ARG A 24 -16.50 8.94 6.27
CA ARG A 24 -15.18 9.51 6.57
C ARG A 24 -15.19 11.02 6.77
N GLY A 25 -16.34 11.69 6.57
CA GLY A 25 -16.46 13.15 6.68
C GLY A 25 -15.67 13.93 5.62
N VAL A 26 -15.35 13.30 4.48
CA VAL A 26 -14.58 13.90 3.38
C VAL A 26 -15.45 14.10 2.14
N THR A 27 -15.00 14.91 1.19
CA THR A 27 -15.67 15.04 -0.11
C THR A 27 -15.34 13.85 -1.02
N LEU A 28 -16.19 13.57 -2.00
CA LEU A 28 -15.95 12.51 -2.98
C LEU A 28 -14.63 12.70 -3.75
N GLY A 29 -14.29 13.95 -4.09
CA GLY A 29 -13.02 14.28 -4.73
C GLY A 29 -11.82 13.95 -3.84
N GLN A 30 -11.86 14.37 -2.57
CA GLN A 30 -10.80 14.06 -1.60
C GLN A 30 -10.66 12.55 -1.35
N LEU A 31 -11.77 11.79 -1.32
CA LEU A 31 -11.71 10.34 -1.21
C LEU A 31 -11.02 9.70 -2.41
N VAL A 32 -11.30 10.17 -3.63
CA VAL A 32 -10.67 9.67 -4.85
C VAL A 32 -9.17 10.02 -4.87
N GLU A 33 -8.80 11.23 -4.45
CA GLU A 33 -7.39 11.63 -4.31
C GLU A 33 -6.66 10.75 -3.27
N GLN A 34 -7.28 10.48 -2.12
CA GLN A 34 -6.72 9.59 -1.11
C GLN A 34 -6.54 8.17 -1.64
N LEU A 35 -7.53 7.63 -2.34
CA LEU A 35 -7.42 6.30 -2.96
C LEU A 35 -6.30 6.23 -4.01
N ALA A 36 -6.12 7.30 -4.79
CA ALA A 36 -5.03 7.40 -5.75
C ALA A 36 -3.65 7.44 -5.07
N LEU A 37 -3.54 8.04 -3.88
CA LEU A 37 -2.31 8.05 -3.08
C LEU A 37 -2.06 6.70 -2.39
N GLU A 38 -3.10 6.02 -1.94
CA GLU A 38 -3.01 4.73 -1.25
C GLU A 38 -2.70 3.57 -2.19
N GLN A 39 -3.13 3.65 -3.46
CA GLN A 39 -2.93 2.61 -4.47
C GLN A 39 -1.97 3.10 -5.57
N PRO A 40 -0.65 3.12 -5.29
CA PRO A 40 0.34 3.44 -6.30
C PRO A 40 0.25 2.46 -7.47
N THR A 41 0.52 2.95 -8.68
CA THR A 41 0.56 2.09 -9.86
C THR A 41 1.71 1.09 -9.77
N ALA A 42 1.64 -0.01 -10.52
CA ALA A 42 2.71 -1.01 -10.54
C ALA A 42 4.07 -0.40 -10.91
N GLU A 43 4.10 0.59 -11.81
CA GLU A 43 5.30 1.32 -12.20
C GLU A 43 5.85 2.16 -11.04
N GLN A 44 5.00 2.90 -10.33
CA GLN A 44 5.40 3.69 -9.15
C GLN A 44 5.92 2.80 -8.01
N VAL A 45 5.32 1.62 -7.84
CA VAL A 45 5.82 0.61 -6.89
C VAL A 45 7.20 0.12 -7.32
N ALA A 46 7.40 -0.20 -8.60
CA ALA A 46 8.69 -0.65 -9.10
C ALA A 46 9.78 0.42 -8.96
N GLU A 47 9.47 1.69 -9.25
CA GLU A 47 10.38 2.81 -9.04
C GLU A 47 10.76 2.99 -7.57
N ARG A 48 9.77 2.87 -6.66
CA ARG A 48 10.01 2.95 -5.23
C ARG A 48 10.90 1.81 -4.75
N ILE A 49 10.66 0.59 -5.21
CA ILE A 49 11.52 -0.57 -4.91
C ILE A 49 12.95 -0.32 -5.44
N ALA A 50 13.10 0.21 -6.65
CA ALA A 50 14.42 0.52 -7.21
C ALA A 50 15.15 1.62 -6.42
N ALA A 51 14.43 2.64 -5.95
CA ALA A 51 14.97 3.69 -5.10
C ALA A 51 15.37 3.15 -3.72
N ASP A 52 14.51 2.36 -3.08
CA ASP A 52 14.77 1.72 -1.79
C ASP A 52 15.98 0.78 -1.88
N ARG A 53 16.12 0.02 -2.98
CA ARG A 53 17.30 -0.83 -3.26
C ARG A 53 18.60 -0.03 -3.33
N ARG A 54 18.56 1.17 -3.92
CA ARG A 54 19.72 2.06 -3.98
C ARG A 54 20.11 2.57 -2.60
N VAL A 55 19.13 3.02 -1.82
CA VAL A 55 19.34 3.48 -0.44
C VAL A 55 19.88 2.35 0.43
N VAL A 56 19.38 1.13 0.28
CA VAL A 56 19.88 -0.05 0.99
C VAL A 56 21.34 -0.33 0.64
N ARG A 57 21.73 -0.29 -0.64
CA ARG A 57 23.15 -0.45 -1.03
C ARG A 57 24.04 0.65 -0.46
N GLU A 58 23.58 1.90 -0.52
CA GLU A 58 24.33 3.05 0.00
C GLU A 58 24.46 3.02 1.53
N THR A 59 23.44 2.54 2.24
CA THR A 59 23.38 2.57 3.72
C THR A 59 24.00 1.34 4.36
N ILE A 60 23.74 0.14 3.82
CA ILE A 60 24.24 -1.13 4.37
C ILE A 60 25.67 -1.41 3.87
N GLY A 61 26.08 -0.81 2.75
CA GLY A 61 27.45 -0.93 2.22
C GLY A 61 27.79 -2.34 1.71
N VAL A 62 26.78 -3.19 1.52
CA VAL A 62 26.91 -4.53 0.94
C VAL A 62 26.33 -4.47 -0.47
N ASP A 63 27.15 -4.86 -1.45
CA ASP A 63 26.76 -4.93 -2.86
C ASP A 63 25.92 -6.19 -3.10
N ILE A 64 24.67 -6.16 -2.64
CA ILE A 64 23.69 -7.21 -2.91
C ILE A 64 23.21 -7.04 -4.35
N SER A 65 23.46 -8.05 -5.18
CA SER A 65 23.03 -8.06 -6.57
C SER A 65 21.51 -8.13 -6.69
N ASP A 66 21.00 -7.72 -7.85
CA ASP A 66 19.55 -7.72 -8.10
C ASP A 66 18.91 -9.10 -7.94
N VAL A 67 19.65 -10.14 -8.34
CA VAL A 67 19.24 -11.55 -8.26
C VAL A 67 19.19 -12.04 -6.81
N GLU A 68 20.19 -11.70 -6.00
CA GLU A 68 20.20 -12.05 -4.57
C GLU A 68 19.09 -11.33 -3.79
N PHE A 69 18.66 -10.16 -4.25
CA PHE A 69 17.53 -9.45 -3.67
C PHE A 69 16.18 -10.07 -4.06
N ASP A 70 16.03 -10.56 -5.29
CA ASP A 70 14.82 -11.23 -5.75
C ASP A 70 14.68 -12.66 -5.18
N GLU A 71 15.81 -13.32 -4.91
CA GLU A 71 15.88 -14.60 -4.17
C GLU A 71 15.79 -14.41 -2.65
N ALA A 72 15.89 -13.17 -2.16
CA ALA A 72 15.80 -12.91 -0.74
C ALA A 72 14.44 -13.39 -0.22
N PRO A 73 14.41 -14.16 0.87
CA PRO A 73 13.14 -14.57 1.46
C PRO A 73 12.32 -13.31 1.77
N ASP A 74 11.00 -13.37 1.57
CA ASP A 74 10.10 -12.26 1.88
C ASP A 74 10.04 -12.06 3.40
N ILE A 75 11.05 -11.37 3.94
CA ILE A 75 11.23 -11.13 5.37
C ILE A 75 10.04 -10.33 5.89
N LEU A 76 9.55 -9.34 5.13
CA LEU A 76 8.44 -8.49 5.55
C LEU A 76 7.11 -9.25 5.58
N GLY A 77 6.82 -10.05 4.55
CA GLY A 77 5.64 -10.92 4.54
C GLY A 77 5.71 -12.02 5.60
N ASN A 78 6.89 -12.56 5.90
CA ASN A 78 7.10 -13.48 7.02
C ASN A 78 6.83 -12.81 8.37
N ILE A 79 7.31 -11.58 8.57
CA ILE A 79 7.05 -10.79 9.78
C ILE A 79 5.55 -10.51 9.93
N TYR A 80 4.86 -10.10 8.86
CA TYR A 80 3.42 -9.88 8.89
C TYR A 80 2.64 -11.16 9.20
N ARG A 81 3.07 -12.31 8.65
CA ARG A 81 2.47 -13.61 8.94
C ARG A 81 2.62 -14.00 10.41
N ILE A 82 3.83 -13.85 10.96
CA ILE A 82 4.12 -14.09 12.38
C ILE A 82 3.31 -13.15 13.27
N ALA A 83 3.20 -11.87 12.90
CA ALA A 83 2.39 -10.90 13.65
C ALA A 83 0.90 -11.29 13.62
N ALA A 84 0.37 -11.69 12.46
CA ALA A 84 -1.02 -12.14 12.31
C ALA A 84 -1.31 -13.42 13.11
N GLU A 85 -0.38 -14.37 13.13
CA GLU A 85 -0.48 -15.59 13.94
C GLU A 85 -0.46 -15.29 15.44
N LYS A 86 0.44 -14.40 15.89
CA LYS A 86 0.48 -13.95 17.30
C LYS A 86 -0.81 -13.26 17.72
N VAL A 87 -1.39 -12.43 16.86
CA VAL A 87 -2.68 -11.77 17.13
C VAL A 87 -3.82 -12.78 17.22
N ARG A 88 -3.84 -13.80 16.36
CA ARG A 88 -4.84 -14.89 16.42
C ARG A 88 -4.68 -15.73 17.69
N ALA A 89 -3.46 -16.06 18.09
CA ALA A 89 -3.17 -16.79 19.32
C ALA A 89 -3.59 -15.99 20.57
N ALA A 90 -3.32 -14.68 20.59
CA ALA A 90 -3.73 -13.80 21.68
C ALA A 90 -5.25 -13.63 21.79
N ARG A 91 -5.98 -13.71 20.67
CA ARG A 91 -7.46 -13.65 20.64
C ARG A 91 -8.14 -14.98 21.00
N GLY A 92 -7.41 -16.10 20.96
CA GLY A 92 -7.91 -17.44 21.29
C GLY A 92 -7.58 -17.91 22.70
N ALA A 93 -6.85 -17.13 23.50
CA ALA A 93 -6.56 -17.48 24.90
C ALA A 93 -7.82 -17.21 25.76
N PRO A 94 -8.38 -18.22 26.45
CA PRO A 94 -9.39 -17.95 27.48
C PRO A 94 -8.72 -17.17 28.62
N ALA A 95 -9.48 -16.23 29.19
CA ALA A 95 -9.08 -15.38 30.32
C ALA A 95 -8.71 -16.18 31.57
#